data_AF-A0A9N9HYC7-F1
#
_entry.id   AF-A0A9N9HYC7-F1
#
_cell.length_a   1.000
_cell.length_b   1.000
_cell.length_c   1.000
_cell.angle_alpha   90.00
_cell.angle_beta   90.00
_cell.angle_gamma   90.00
#
_symmetry.space_group_name_H-M   'P 1'
#
loop_
_entity.id
_entity.type
_entity.pdbx_description
1 polymer ?
#
loop_
_entity_poly.entity_id
_entity_poly.type
_entity_poly.pdbx_seq_one_letter_code
_entity_poly.pdbx_strand_id
1 'polypeptide(L)'
;MLRHLNKTCEKIREEVQNTLSNIKIARHSKKRQNASSLKQSKNKSIWINTSSSEKDNDIHQSSANTSKYKVENNNLIHCQLLQALISANVLFSFIENEEVRKLFKMVQPLYTLPSRRWISTEILDKVYDEVESEVQKFVDDSKFLTLSGDGWTNITKHSLVNFIITNEKRQSQI
;
A
#
# COMPACT_ATOMS: atom_id res chain seq x y z
N MET A 1 -20.43 -21.95 -9.17
CA MET A 1 -19.99 -20.54 -9.17
C MET A 1 -20.13 -19.88 -10.54
N LEU A 2 -19.39 -20.28 -11.58
CA LEU A 2 -19.47 -19.67 -12.94
C LEU A 2 -20.86 -19.74 -13.62
N ARG A 3 -21.63 -20.82 -13.38
CA ARG A 3 -23.01 -20.94 -13.90
C ARG A 3 -24.00 -19.99 -13.23
N HIS A 4 -23.69 -19.57 -12.00
CA HIS A 4 -24.51 -18.62 -11.25
C HIS A 4 -24.24 -17.20 -11.76
N LEU A 5 -22.98 -16.84 -11.97
CA LEU A 5 -22.61 -15.56 -12.58
C LEU A 5 -23.29 -15.32 -13.95
N ASN A 6 -23.39 -16.36 -14.79
CA ASN A 6 -24.04 -16.26 -16.10
C ASN A 6 -25.58 -16.18 -16.07
N LYS A 7 -26.21 -16.55 -14.94
CA LYS A 7 -27.68 -16.53 -14.78
C LYS A 7 -28.19 -15.33 -14.00
N THR A 8 -27.35 -14.69 -13.19
CA THR A 8 -27.77 -13.70 -12.18
C THR A 8 -27.50 -12.26 -12.61
N CYS A 9 -27.01 -12.03 -13.83
CA CYS A 9 -26.56 -10.71 -14.27
C CYS A 9 -27.14 -10.40 -15.65
N GLU A 10 -28.18 -9.57 -15.70
CA GLU A 10 -28.91 -9.19 -16.93
C GLU A 10 -28.09 -8.32 -17.91
N LYS A 11 -26.91 -7.84 -17.52
CA LYS A 11 -26.04 -7.02 -18.37
C LYS A 11 -24.57 -7.39 -18.26
N ILE A 12 -24.23 -8.63 -18.58
CA ILE A 12 -22.83 -9.01 -18.81
C ILE A 12 -22.43 -8.48 -20.19
N ARG A 13 -21.51 -7.50 -20.22
CA ARG A 13 -20.86 -7.00 -21.45
C ARG A 13 -20.31 -8.17 -22.28
N GLU A 14 -20.50 -8.14 -23.60
CA GLU A 14 -20.14 -9.23 -24.53
C GLU A 14 -18.68 -9.71 -24.39
N GLU A 15 -17.77 -8.79 -24.10
CA GLU A 15 -16.34 -9.08 -23.86
C GLU A 15 -16.13 -10.10 -22.73
N VAL A 16 -16.93 -9.99 -21.66
CA VAL A 16 -16.86 -10.87 -20.48
C VAL A 16 -17.47 -12.24 -20.79
N GLN A 17 -18.48 -12.29 -21.65
CA GLN A 17 -19.06 -13.56 -22.12
C GLN A 17 -18.06 -14.36 -22.96
N ASN A 18 -17.29 -13.67 -23.81
CA ASN A 18 -16.25 -14.26 -24.66
C ASN A 18 -15.06 -14.79 -23.84
N THR A 19 -14.68 -14.10 -22.76
CA THR A 19 -13.64 -14.63 -21.86
C THR A 19 -14.11 -15.88 -21.11
N LEU A 20 -15.38 -15.89 -20.67
CA LEU A 20 -15.96 -17.02 -19.95
C LEU A 20 -16.15 -18.27 -20.84
N SER A 21 -16.46 -18.09 -22.13
CA SER A 21 -16.56 -19.20 -23.09
C SER A 21 -15.19 -19.80 -23.42
N ASN A 22 -14.15 -18.97 -23.59
CA ASN A 22 -12.78 -19.42 -23.83
C ASN A 22 -12.21 -20.23 -22.66
N ILE A 23 -12.57 -19.86 -21.42
CA ILE A 23 -12.20 -20.59 -20.21
C ILE A 23 -12.84 -22.00 -20.16
N LYS A 24 -14.01 -22.22 -20.79
CA LYS A 24 -14.61 -23.56 -20.92
C LYS A 24 -13.84 -24.45 -21.91
N ILE A 25 -13.40 -23.87 -23.03
CA ILE A 25 -12.65 -24.60 -24.07
C ILE A 25 -11.29 -25.06 -23.53
N ALA A 26 -10.58 -24.19 -22.80
CA ALA A 26 -9.27 -24.51 -22.21
C ALA A 26 -9.30 -25.63 -21.15
N ARG A 27 -10.45 -25.89 -20.51
CA ARG A 27 -10.60 -26.96 -19.52
C ARG A 27 -10.78 -28.34 -20.15
N HIS A 28 -11.20 -28.42 -21.42
CA HIS A 28 -11.41 -29.71 -22.10
C HIS A 28 -10.17 -30.27 -22.82
N SER A 29 -9.09 -29.50 -22.96
CA SER A 29 -7.92 -29.90 -23.76
C SER A 29 -6.71 -30.45 -22.99
N LYS A 30 -6.74 -30.56 -21.64
CA LYS A 30 -5.64 -31.19 -20.89
C LYS A 30 -5.75 -32.73 -20.88
N LYS A 31 -5.40 -33.36 -21.99
CA LYS A 31 -5.09 -34.80 -22.06
C LYS A 31 -3.61 -35.00 -21.72
N ARG A 32 -3.34 -35.85 -20.72
CA ARG A 32 -2.01 -36.23 -20.21
C ARG A 32 -1.15 -36.88 -21.30
N GLN A 33 0.13 -36.51 -21.40
CA GLN A 33 1.19 -37.39 -21.88
C GLN A 33 2.46 -37.21 -21.04
N ASN A 34 3.08 -38.34 -20.69
CA ASN A 34 4.29 -38.51 -19.89
C ASN A 34 5.54 -38.67 -20.78
N ALA A 35 6.70 -38.40 -20.15
CA ALA A 35 8.04 -39.00 -20.36
C ALA A 35 9.02 -38.46 -21.43
N SER A 36 10.19 -38.07 -20.89
CA SER A 36 11.57 -38.35 -21.36
C SER A 36 12.35 -37.38 -22.26
N SER A 37 13.57 -37.08 -21.76
CA SER A 37 14.85 -36.81 -22.44
C SER A 37 15.28 -35.38 -22.87
N LEU A 38 16.44 -34.99 -22.29
CA LEU A 38 17.57 -34.16 -22.75
C LEU A 38 17.34 -33.01 -23.76
N LYS A 39 17.83 -31.81 -23.41
CA LYS A 39 19.18 -31.33 -23.80
C LYS A 39 19.52 -29.97 -23.16
N GLN A 40 20.73 -29.90 -22.61
CA GLN A 40 21.45 -28.68 -22.21
C GLN A 40 21.69 -27.75 -23.41
N SER A 41 21.67 -26.44 -23.17
CA SER A 41 22.49 -25.50 -23.93
C SER A 41 23.17 -24.52 -22.98
N LYS A 42 24.51 -24.61 -22.96
CA LYS A 42 25.48 -23.74 -22.29
C LYS A 42 25.86 -22.62 -23.25
N ASN A 43 26.12 -21.42 -22.73
CA ASN A 43 27.06 -20.39 -23.26
C ASN A 43 27.18 -19.36 -22.11
N LYS A 44 28.20 -19.32 -21.25
CA LYS A 44 29.67 -19.17 -21.37
C LYS A 44 30.13 -17.87 -22.07
N SER A 45 30.32 -16.86 -21.22
CA SER A 45 31.15 -15.64 -21.24
C SER A 45 31.98 -15.28 -22.48
N ILE A 46 31.91 -14.00 -22.87
CA ILE A 46 32.97 -13.28 -23.57
C ILE A 46 33.44 -12.13 -22.67
N TRP A 47 34.74 -12.15 -22.37
CA TRP A 47 35.50 -11.06 -21.76
C TRP A 47 36.00 -10.14 -22.88
N ILE A 48 35.86 -8.82 -22.73
CA ILE A 48 36.59 -7.85 -23.54
C ILE A 48 37.35 -6.94 -22.59
N ASN A 49 38.67 -7.10 -22.58
CA ASN A 49 39.61 -6.12 -22.03
C ASN A 49 40.10 -5.27 -23.18
N THR A 50 39.90 -3.95 -23.10
CA THR A 50 40.71 -3.00 -23.88
C THR A 50 41.00 -1.80 -23.01
N SER A 51 42.27 -1.63 -22.67
CA SER A 51 42.80 -0.42 -22.02
C SER A 51 43.30 0.52 -23.12
N SER A 52 42.76 1.74 -23.18
CA SER A 52 43.46 2.92 -23.69
C SER A 52 42.92 4.12 -22.94
N SER A 53 43.83 4.82 -22.28
CA SER A 53 43.62 6.02 -21.49
C SER A 53 43.20 7.22 -22.34
N GLU A 54 42.15 7.91 -21.92
CA GLU A 54 42.02 9.36 -22.10
C GLU A 54 41.06 9.89 -21.02
N LYS A 55 41.42 11.06 -20.48
CA LYS A 55 40.91 11.65 -19.25
C LYS A 55 39.52 12.23 -19.50
N ASP A 56 38.56 11.95 -18.61
CA ASP A 56 37.45 12.87 -18.30
C ASP A 56 37.00 12.63 -16.86
N ASN A 57 37.26 13.62 -16.01
CA ASN A 57 36.70 13.71 -14.67
C ASN A 57 35.27 14.26 -14.81
N ASP A 58 34.28 13.58 -14.20
CA ASP A 58 33.10 14.18 -13.54
C ASP A 58 31.91 13.20 -13.42
N ILE A 59 32.04 12.09 -12.67
CA ILE A 59 30.86 11.32 -12.21
C ILE A 59 31.12 10.75 -10.81
N HIS A 60 31.17 11.58 -9.77
CA HIS A 60 31.24 11.07 -8.40
C HIS A 60 30.41 11.81 -7.33
N GLN A 61 29.33 12.50 -7.73
CA GLN A 61 28.39 13.10 -6.76
C GLN A 61 26.90 12.72 -6.93
N SER A 62 26.52 11.94 -7.95
CA SER A 62 25.10 11.63 -8.22
C SER A 62 24.51 10.52 -7.32
N SER A 63 25.32 9.55 -6.88
CA SER A 63 24.81 8.35 -6.20
C SER A 63 24.24 8.62 -4.79
N ALA A 64 24.79 9.58 -4.05
CA ALA A 64 24.34 9.91 -2.69
C ALA A 64 23.01 10.69 -2.69
N ASN A 65 22.81 11.54 -3.70
CA ASN A 65 21.59 12.32 -3.84
C ASN A 65 20.42 11.41 -4.23
N THR A 66 20.61 10.49 -5.18
CA THR A 66 19.54 9.56 -5.60
C THR A 66 19.06 8.65 -4.47
N SER A 67 19.95 8.19 -3.57
CA SER A 67 19.55 7.37 -2.42
C SER A 67 18.74 8.16 -1.39
N LYS A 68 19.08 9.43 -1.14
CA LYS A 68 18.36 10.28 -0.17
C LYS A 68 16.94 10.57 -0.64
N TYR A 69 16.78 11.00 -1.90
CA TYR A 69 15.46 11.23 -2.50
C TYR A 69 14.57 9.99 -2.50
N LYS A 70 15.15 8.80 -2.73
CA LYS A 70 14.39 7.54 -2.70
C LYS A 70 13.89 7.18 -1.30
N VAL A 71 14.70 7.44 -0.26
CA VAL A 71 14.31 7.18 1.13
C VAL A 71 13.25 8.17 1.60
N GLU A 72 13.41 9.46 1.28
CA GLU A 72 12.41 10.50 1.60
C GLU A 72 11.07 10.21 0.90
N ASN A 73 11.10 9.85 -0.39
CA ASN A 73 9.88 9.53 -1.12
C ASN A 73 9.15 8.29 -0.58
N ASN A 74 9.88 7.25 -0.16
CA ASN A 74 9.27 6.07 0.46
C ASN A 74 8.60 6.43 1.80
N ASN A 75 9.21 7.30 2.60
CA ASN A 75 8.61 7.76 3.86
C ASN A 75 7.28 8.50 3.63
N LEU A 76 7.23 9.39 2.64
CA LEU A 76 5.99 10.11 2.28
C LEU A 76 4.87 9.14 1.88
N ILE A 77 5.18 8.14 1.04
CA ILE A 77 4.23 7.10 0.64
C ILE A 77 3.74 6.30 1.85
N HIS A 78 4.63 5.99 2.81
CA HIS A 78 4.25 5.28 4.03
C HIS A 78 3.32 6.10 4.93
N CYS A 79 3.59 7.40 5.11
CA CYS A 79 2.70 8.30 5.85
C CYS A 79 1.33 8.39 5.18
N GLN A 80 1.29 8.56 3.85
CA GLN A 80 0.02 8.60 3.10
C GLN A 80 -0.76 7.29 3.19
N LEU A 81 -0.07 6.15 3.18
CA LEU A 81 -0.68 4.84 3.37
C LEU A 81 -1.33 4.72 4.76
N LEU A 82 -0.66 5.17 5.82
CA LEU A 82 -1.24 5.19 7.16
C LEU A 82 -2.50 6.07 7.22
N GLN A 83 -2.43 7.29 6.67
CA GLN A 83 -3.60 8.18 6.62
C GLN A 83 -4.78 7.54 5.87
N ALA A 84 -4.53 6.84 4.77
CA ALA A 84 -5.57 6.14 4.02
C ALA A 84 -6.20 4.99 4.82
N LEU A 85 -5.39 4.23 5.57
CA LEU A 85 -5.88 3.16 6.44
C LEU A 85 -6.78 3.72 7.56
N ILE A 86 -6.35 4.80 8.21
CA ILE A 86 -7.11 5.46 9.27
C ILE A 86 -8.42 6.03 8.72
N SER A 87 -8.35 6.79 7.62
CA SER A 87 -9.51 7.44 7.01
C SER A 87 -10.56 6.42 6.51
N ALA A 88 -10.11 5.29 5.98
CA ALA A 88 -11.00 4.23 5.51
C ALA A 88 -11.44 3.26 6.63
N ASN A 89 -11.00 3.48 7.87
CA ASN A 89 -11.22 2.58 9.01
C ASN A 89 -10.82 1.12 8.70
N VAL A 90 -9.66 0.96 8.06
CA VAL A 90 -9.09 -0.33 7.66
C VAL A 90 -7.99 -0.73 8.63
N LEU A 91 -8.04 -1.98 9.10
CA LEU A 91 -7.03 -2.51 10.01
C LEU A 91 -5.65 -2.53 9.37
N PHE A 92 -4.59 -2.28 10.15
CA PHE A 92 -3.22 -2.30 9.65
C PHE A 92 -2.76 -3.67 9.13
N SER A 93 -3.45 -4.76 9.48
CA SER A 93 -3.19 -6.09 8.88
C SER A 93 -3.57 -6.17 7.40
N PHE A 94 -4.34 -5.21 6.88
CA PHE A 94 -4.71 -5.14 5.47
C PHE A 94 -3.49 -5.15 4.53
N ILE A 95 -2.42 -4.46 4.91
CA ILE A 95 -1.20 -4.38 4.09
C ILE A 95 -0.38 -5.69 4.07
N GLU A 96 -0.68 -6.63 4.98
CA GLU A 96 -0.05 -7.94 5.01
C GLU A 96 -0.82 -8.97 4.16
N ASN A 97 -2.00 -8.63 3.67
CA ASN A 97 -2.77 -9.51 2.78
C ASN A 97 -2.03 -9.75 1.45
N GLU A 98 -1.96 -11.00 1.01
CA GLU A 98 -1.22 -11.38 -0.20
C GLU A 98 -1.74 -10.74 -1.49
N GLU A 99 -3.06 -10.59 -1.64
CA GLU A 99 -3.64 -9.93 -2.83
C GLU A 99 -3.38 -8.43 -2.82
N VAL A 100 -3.38 -7.81 -1.63
CA VAL A 100 -2.97 -6.40 -1.47
C VAL A 100 -1.49 -6.24 -1.84
N ARG A 101 -0.61 -7.12 -1.35
CA ARG A 101 0.82 -7.07 -1.70
C ARG A 101 1.04 -7.24 -3.20
N LYS A 102 0.32 -8.16 -3.85
CA LYS A 102 0.35 -8.33 -5.30
C LYS A 102 -0.11 -7.06 -6.03
N LEU A 103 -1.22 -6.45 -5.60
CA LEU A 103 -1.72 -5.20 -6.16
C LEU A 103 -0.64 -4.10 -6.15
N PHE A 104 -0.01 -3.86 -5.00
CA PHE A 104 1.06 -2.86 -4.90
C PHE A 104 2.28 -3.20 -5.76
N LYS A 105 2.62 -4.49 -5.91
CA LYS A 105 3.69 -4.93 -6.83
C LYS A 105 3.33 -4.75 -8.31
N MET A 106 2.06 -4.84 -8.68
CA MET A 106 1.61 -4.54 -10.04
C MET A 106 1.68 -3.04 -10.34
N VAL A 107 1.31 -2.20 -9.38
CA VAL A 107 1.37 -0.74 -9.53
C VAL A 107 2.81 -0.22 -9.53
N GLN A 108 3.65 -0.70 -8.59
CA GLN A 108 5.04 -0.28 -8.46
C GLN A 108 5.94 -1.44 -8.01
N PRO A 109 6.56 -2.19 -8.95
CA PRO A 109 7.32 -3.40 -8.63
C PRO A 109 8.48 -3.20 -7.64
N LEU A 110 9.14 -2.04 -7.72
CA LEU A 110 10.28 -1.69 -6.89
C LEU A 110 9.89 -1.19 -5.49
N TYR A 111 8.62 -0.86 -5.26
CA TYR A 111 8.13 -0.45 -3.94
C TYR A 111 7.91 -1.67 -3.07
N THR A 112 8.34 -1.58 -1.81
CA THR A 112 8.11 -2.63 -0.83
C THR A 112 7.20 -2.07 0.24
N LEU A 113 6.04 -2.68 0.40
CA LEU A 113 5.12 -2.34 1.48
C LEU A 113 5.85 -2.51 2.82
N PRO A 114 5.66 -1.56 3.76
CA PRO A 114 6.17 -1.70 5.11
C PRO A 114 5.46 -2.87 5.81
N SER A 115 6.01 -3.33 6.94
CA SER A 115 5.31 -4.31 7.78
C SER A 115 4.22 -3.63 8.61
N ARG A 116 3.21 -4.40 9.05
CA ARG A 116 2.19 -3.87 9.97
C ARG A 116 2.80 -3.26 11.22
N ARG A 117 3.82 -3.92 11.78
CA ARG A 117 4.54 -3.45 12.97
C ARG A 117 5.17 -2.08 12.73
N TRP A 118 5.83 -1.92 11.59
CA TRP A 118 6.47 -0.65 11.22
C TRP A 118 5.45 0.47 11.03
N ILE A 119 4.30 0.18 10.42
CA ILE A 119 3.19 1.15 10.33
C ILE A 119 2.71 1.55 11.72
N SER A 120 2.49 0.57 12.62
CA SER A 120 1.94 0.80 13.95
C SER A 120 2.92 1.40 14.97
N THR A 121 4.19 1.55 14.62
CA THR A 121 5.20 2.21 15.47
C THR A 121 5.74 3.43 14.75
N GLU A 122 6.77 3.26 13.93
CA GLU A 122 7.58 4.35 13.39
C GLU A 122 6.79 5.37 12.55
N ILE A 123 5.82 4.88 11.77
CA ILE A 123 5.02 5.77 10.91
C ILE A 123 3.89 6.41 11.71
N LEU A 124 3.28 5.66 12.65
CA LEU A 124 2.23 6.16 13.51
C LEU A 124 2.75 7.27 14.42
N ASP A 125 3.93 7.09 15.03
CA ASP A 125 4.54 8.09 15.90
C ASP A 125 4.80 9.41 15.14
N LYS A 126 5.32 9.32 13.91
CA LYS A 126 5.54 10.52 13.07
C LYS A 126 4.25 11.27 12.73
N VAL A 127 3.20 10.54 12.34
CA VAL A 127 1.91 11.16 12.01
C VAL A 127 1.24 11.69 13.28
N TYR A 128 1.44 11.01 14.41
CA TYR A 128 0.98 11.47 15.71
C TYR A 128 1.61 12.80 16.10
N ASP A 129 2.94 12.94 16.01
CA ASP A 129 3.65 14.18 16.35
C ASP A 129 3.15 15.38 15.51
N GLU A 130 2.86 15.14 14.23
CA GLU A 130 2.26 16.14 13.33
C GLU A 130 0.86 16.55 13.80
N VAL A 131 -0.02 15.58 14.04
CA VAL A 131 -1.38 15.82 14.53
C VAL A 131 -1.37 16.47 15.91
N GLU A 132 -0.49 16.05 16.81
CA GLU A 132 -0.34 16.63 18.15
C GLU A 132 0.06 18.11 18.07
N SER A 133 1.01 18.45 17.18
CA SER A 133 1.39 19.85 16.94
C SER A 133 0.21 20.68 16.41
N GLU A 134 -0.60 20.12 15.51
CA GLU A 134 -1.81 20.77 15.01
C GLU A 134 -2.87 20.96 16.09
N VAL A 135 -3.09 19.94 16.93
CA VAL A 135 -4.01 19.99 18.06
C VAL A 135 -3.55 21.02 19.09
N GLN A 136 -2.25 21.10 19.37
CA GLN A 136 -1.72 22.08 20.31
C GLN A 136 -1.94 23.51 19.80
N LYS A 137 -1.65 23.77 18.52
CA LYS A 137 -1.97 25.07 17.88
C LYS A 137 -3.46 25.37 17.93
N PHE A 138 -4.31 24.37 17.65
CA PHE A 138 -5.76 24.51 17.75
C PHE A 138 -6.20 24.93 19.15
N VAL A 139 -5.62 24.35 20.20
CA VAL A 139 -5.90 24.70 21.60
C VAL A 139 -5.40 26.11 21.93
N ASP A 140 -4.15 26.43 21.57
CA ASP A 140 -3.51 27.72 21.87
C ASP A 140 -4.19 28.90 21.17
N ASP A 141 -4.68 28.69 19.95
CA ASP A 141 -5.38 29.71 19.15
C ASP A 141 -6.84 29.92 19.55
N SER A 142 -7.40 29.08 20.43
CA SER A 142 -8.82 29.10 20.78
C SER A 142 -9.07 29.94 22.03
N LYS A 143 -10.03 30.88 21.95
CA LYS A 143 -10.40 31.69 23.12
C LYS A 143 -11.28 30.90 24.08
N PHE A 144 -12.11 30.02 23.56
CA PHE A 144 -12.98 29.15 24.34
C PHE A 144 -12.86 27.69 23.87
N LEU A 145 -12.97 26.76 24.81
CA LEU A 145 -12.96 25.34 24.52
C LEU A 145 -14.13 24.69 25.23
N THR A 146 -14.83 23.81 24.51
CA THR A 146 -15.89 22.96 25.05
C THR A 146 -15.39 21.52 25.06
N LEU A 147 -15.29 20.96 26.27
CA LEU A 147 -15.00 19.55 26.50
C LEU A 147 -16.32 18.80 26.65
N SER A 148 -16.62 17.90 25.71
CA SER A 148 -17.73 16.95 25.81
C SER A 148 -17.16 15.58 26.16
N GLY A 149 -17.85 14.83 27.01
CA GLY A 149 -17.43 13.46 27.34
C GLY A 149 -18.61 12.52 27.40
N ASP A 150 -18.34 11.25 27.06
CA ASP A 150 -19.28 10.15 27.17
C ASP A 150 -18.60 8.95 27.84
N GLY A 151 -19.38 8.19 28.61
CA GLY A 151 -18.89 7.03 29.31
C GLY A 151 -19.78 5.83 29.05
N TRP A 152 -19.20 4.69 28.70
CA TRP A 152 -19.91 3.43 28.56
C TRP A 152 -19.16 2.30 29.29
N THR A 153 -19.89 1.31 29.77
CA THR A 153 -19.29 0.07 30.27
C THR A 153 -19.55 -1.02 29.25
N ASN A 154 -18.49 -1.67 28.77
CA ASN A 154 -18.63 -2.72 27.77
C ASN A 154 -19.18 -4.02 28.39
N ILE A 155 -19.50 -5.00 27.54
CA ILE A 155 -20.01 -6.32 27.99
C ILE A 155 -19.02 -7.11 28.86
N THR A 156 -17.73 -6.76 28.81
CA THR A 156 -16.69 -7.35 29.67
C THR A 156 -16.51 -6.58 30.98
N LYS A 157 -17.42 -5.66 31.31
CA LYS A 157 -17.42 -4.81 32.52
C LYS A 157 -16.22 -3.85 32.61
N HIS A 158 -15.61 -3.52 31.48
CA HIS A 158 -14.61 -2.45 31.42
C HIS A 158 -15.30 -1.13 31.09
N SER A 159 -15.06 -0.13 31.93
CA SER A 159 -15.51 1.23 31.70
C SER A 159 -14.59 1.94 30.70
N LEU A 160 -15.20 2.58 29.72
CA LEU A 160 -14.58 3.40 28.69
C LEU A 160 -15.13 4.81 28.84
N VAL A 161 -14.22 5.79 28.74
CA VAL A 161 -14.56 7.21 28.78
C VAL A 161 -13.95 7.84 27.55
N ASN A 162 -14.76 8.56 26.80
CA ASN A 162 -14.35 9.31 25.63
C ASN A 162 -14.50 10.80 25.92
N PHE A 163 -13.59 11.59 25.33
CA PHE A 163 -13.55 13.03 25.46
C PHE A 163 -13.37 13.64 24.07
N ILE A 164 -14.17 14.64 23.75
CA ILE A 164 -14.09 15.42 22.52
C ILE A 164 -13.92 16.88 22.91
N ILE A 165 -12.86 17.50 22.41
CA ILE A 165 -12.59 18.92 22.58
C ILE A 165 -13.05 19.63 21.30
N THR A 166 -13.80 20.71 21.45
CA THR A 166 -14.26 21.57 20.37
C THR A 166 -14.02 23.03 20.71
N ASN A 167 -13.81 23.88 19.71
CA ASN A 167 -13.70 25.32 19.89
C ASN A 167 -14.88 26.04 19.21
N GLU A 168 -14.96 27.35 19.39
CA GLU A 168 -16.00 28.21 18.83
C GLU A 168 -15.88 28.43 17.32
N LYS A 169 -14.81 27.94 16.66
CA LYS A 169 -14.64 28.06 15.20
C LYS A 169 -15.64 27.15 14.50
N ARG A 170 -16.87 27.65 14.33
CA ARG A 170 -17.85 27.10 13.40
C ARG A 170 -17.23 27.15 12.02
N GLN A 171 -16.93 25.99 11.41
CA GLN A 171 -16.55 25.96 10.01
C GLN A 171 -17.73 26.47 9.19
N SER A 172 -17.66 27.73 8.76
CA SER A 172 -18.54 28.32 7.76
C SER A 172 -18.22 27.76 6.38
N GLN A 173 -18.31 26.43 6.19
CA GLN A 173 -18.24 25.79 4.88
C GLN A 173 -19.02 24.48 4.91
N ILE A 174 -20.33 24.56 4.72
CA ILE A 174 -21.11 23.80 3.72
C ILE A 174 -22.23 24.72 3.23
#